data_AF-A0A7X2SU43-F1
#
_entry.id   AF-A0A7X2SU43-F1
#
_cell.length_a   1.000
_cell.length_b   1.000
_cell.length_c   1.000
_cell.angle_alpha   90.00
_cell.angle_beta   90.00
_cell.angle_gamma   90.00
#
_symmetry.space_group_name_H-M   'P 1'
#
loop_
_entity.id
_entity.type
_entity.pdbx_description
1 polymer ?
#
loop_
_entity_poly.entity_id
_entity_poly.type
_entity_poly.pdbx_seq_one_letter_code
_entity_poly.pdbx_strand_id
1 'polypeptide(L)' 'HGANSPVGIHSLHNYPIYFDNEAERSEKIIVSAGKVGQSILVEPHDLAKAVNATFGDFAVDNPE' A
#
# COMPACT_ATOMS: atom_id res chain seq x y z
N HIS A 1 -11.74 -12.13 -0.95
CA HIS A 1 -10.76 -11.14 -0.48
C HIS A 1 -9.36 -11.58 -0.89
N GLY A 2 -8.41 -10.66 -1.14
CA GLY A 2 -7.03 -11.01 -1.50
C GLY A 2 -6.47 -10.37 -2.79
N ALA A 3 -7.17 -9.39 -3.37
CA ALA A 3 -6.77 -8.73 -4.61
C ALA A 3 -6.91 -7.19 -4.54
N ASN A 4 -6.85 -6.61 -3.34
CA ASN A 4 -7.10 -5.19 -3.15
C ASN A 4 -5.83 -4.40 -3.49
N SER A 5 -5.83 -3.73 -4.65
CA SER A 5 -4.74 -2.83 -5.03
C SER A 5 -4.96 -1.44 -4.44
N PRO A 6 -3.92 -0.80 -3.86
CA PRO A 6 -4.03 0.59 -3.40
C PRO A 6 -4.40 1.55 -4.55
N VAL A 7 -3.87 1.31 -5.76
CA VAL A 7 -4.21 2.10 -6.96
C VAL A 7 -5.68 1.89 -7.36
N GLY A 8 -6.13 0.63 -7.37
CA GLY A 8 -7.52 0.31 -7.70
C GLY A 8 -8.52 0.92 -6.71
N ILE A 9 -8.20 0.85 -5.41
CA ILE A 9 -9.01 1.47 -4.36
C ILE A 9 -9.07 2.98 -4.57
N HIS A 10 -7.92 3.66 -4.75
CA HIS A 10 -7.88 5.10 -4.94
C HIS A 10 -8.70 5.58 -6.15
N SER A 11 -8.56 4.88 -7.29
CA SER A 11 -9.27 5.26 -8.53
C SER A 11 -10.78 5.04 -8.46
N LEU A 12 -11.23 4.01 -7.74
CA LEU A 12 -12.66 3.68 -7.61
C LEU A 12 -13.32 4.39 -6.43
N HIS A 13 -12.54 4.68 -5.40
CA HIS A 13 -12.99 5.16 -4.11
C HIS A 13 -12.03 6.21 -3.54
N ASN A 14 -12.54 7.37 -3.15
CA ASN A 14 -11.75 8.46 -2.57
C ASN A 14 -11.48 8.25 -1.08
N TYR A 15 -11.08 7.05 -0.67
CA TYR A 15 -10.67 6.80 0.70
C TYR A 15 -9.28 7.39 0.96
N PRO A 16 -9.03 7.93 2.16
CA PRO A 16 -7.67 8.27 2.55
C PRO A 16 -6.84 6.99 2.66
N ILE A 17 -5.62 7.03 2.14
CA ILE A 17 -4.70 5.89 2.15
C ILE A 17 -3.54 6.21 3.10
N TYR A 18 -3.24 5.26 3.97
CA TYR A 18 -2.12 5.35 4.89
C TYR A 18 -1.23 4.13 4.71
N PHE A 19 0.08 4.35 4.68
CA PHE A 19 1.10 3.30 4.71
C PHE A 19 1.88 3.40 6.02
N ASP A 20 2.33 2.25 6.54
CA ASP A 20 3.12 2.27 7.77
C ASP A 20 4.51 2.88 7.52
N ASN A 21 5.11 3.51 8.53
CA ASN A 21 6.45 4.08 8.47
C ASN A 21 7.53 3.04 8.11
N GLU A 22 7.31 1.75 8.33
CA GLU A 22 8.20 0.69 7.82
C GLU A 22 8.31 0.72 6.30
N ALA A 23 7.21 0.96 5.59
CA ALA A 23 7.22 1.11 4.14
C ALA A 23 8.06 2.33 3.72
N GLU A 24 7.98 3.45 4.45
CA GLU A 24 8.77 4.66 4.16
C GLU A 24 10.29 4.40 4.15
N ARG A 25 10.74 3.49 5.03
CA ARG A 25 12.15 3.13 5.21
C ARG A 25 12.63 2.01 4.27
N SER A 26 11.71 1.38 3.54
CA SER A 26 12.00 0.25 2.67
C SER A 26 12.40 0.72 1.27
N GLU A 27 13.40 0.07 0.65
CA GLU A 27 13.77 0.38 -0.75
C GLU A 27 12.65 0.01 -1.73
N LYS A 28 11.99 -1.13 -1.48
CA LYS A 28 10.84 -1.60 -2.25
C LYS A 28 9.86 -2.33 -1.36
N ILE A 29 8.58 -2.25 -1.73
CA ILE A 29 7.49 -3.00 -1.11
C ILE A 29 6.74 -3.82 -2.15
N ILE A 30 6.06 -4.87 -1.68
CA ILE A 30 5.22 -5.73 -2.52
C ILE A 30 3.76 -5.50 -2.14
N VAL A 31 2.93 -5.10 -3.10
CA VAL A 31 1.48 -4.92 -2.89
C VAL A 31 0.68 -5.71 -3.93
N SER A 32 -0.61 -5.93 -3.65
CA SER A 32 -1.49 -6.63 -4.60
C SER A 32 -1.65 -5.85 -5.91
N ALA A 33 -1.58 -6.57 -7.04
CA ALA A 33 -1.75 -6.02 -8.37
C ALA A 33 -3.22 -5.85 -8.79
N GLY A 34 -4.19 -6.10 -7.91
CA GLY A 34 -5.61 -6.08 -8.28
C GLY A 34 -6.17 -7.43 -8.71
N LYS A 35 -5.33 -8.48 -8.73
CA LYS A 35 -5.70 -9.85 -9.13
C LYS A 35 -5.02 -10.87 -8.22
N VAL A 36 -5.79 -11.88 -7.81
CA VAL A 36 -5.27 -12.98 -6.97
C VAL A 36 -4.10 -13.67 -7.68
N GLY A 37 -3.02 -13.90 -6.93
CA GLY A 37 -1.79 -14.51 -7.44
C GLY A 37 -0.86 -13.54 -8.18
N GLN A 38 -1.15 -12.24 -8.17
CA GLN A 38 -0.30 -11.21 -8.78
C GLN A 38 0.02 -10.09 -7.80
N SER A 39 1.29 -9.71 -7.78
CA SER A 39 1.82 -8.62 -6.97
C SER A 39 2.72 -7.72 -7.80
N ILE A 40 2.86 -6.47 -7.37
CA ILE A 40 3.82 -5.52 -7.92
C ILE A 40 4.91 -5.27 -6.88
N LEU A 41 6.16 -5.24 -7.32
CA LEU A 41 7.29 -4.75 -6.54
C LEU A 41 7.52 -3.29 -6.94
N VAL A 42 7.40 -2.37 -6.00
CA VAL A 42 7.38 -0.93 -6.28
C VAL A 42 8.11 -0.16 -5.20
N GLU A 43 8.64 1.00 -5.57
CA GLU A 43 9.20 1.96 -4.63
C GLU A 43 8.04 2.62 -3.84
N PRO A 44 8.09 2.63 -2.50
CA PRO A 44 6.97 3.07 -1.67
C PRO A 44 6.58 4.54 -1.84
N HIS A 45 7.54 5.45 -2.05
CA HIS A 45 7.26 6.87 -2.22
C HIS A 45 6.56 7.16 -3.55
N ASP A 46 6.94 6.49 -4.63
CA ASP A 46 6.27 6.54 -5.93
C ASP A 46 4.82 6.04 -5.83
N LEU A 47 4.61 4.91 -5.13
CA LEU A 47 3.26 4.41 -4.91
C LEU A 47 2.42 5.37 -4.05
N ALA A 48 3.00 5.89 -2.97
CA ALA A 48 2.32 6.84 -2.08
C ALA A 48 1.90 8.10 -2.84
N LYS A 49 2.77 8.63 -3.70
CA LYS A 49 2.46 9.76 -4.57
C LYS A 49 1.33 9.44 -5.55
N ALA A 50 1.32 8.25 -6.14
CA ALA A 50 0.31 7.84 -7.11
C ALA A 50 -1.10 7.73 -6.50
N VAL A 51 -1.20 7.46 -5.19
CA VAL A 51 -2.48 7.26 -4.50
C VAL A 51 -2.76 8.29 -3.40
N ASN A 52 -1.97 9.37 -3.37
CA ASN A 52 -2.03 10.43 -2.36
C ASN A 52 -2.04 9.89 -0.91
N ALA A 53 -1.14 8.96 -0.62
CA ALA A 53 -1.02 8.34 0.71
C ALA A 53 -0.18 9.19 1.67
N THR A 54 -0.40 8.96 2.96
CA THR A 54 0.44 9.50 4.06
C THR A 54 1.10 8.34 4.82
N PHE A 55 2.35 8.52 5.25
CA PHE A 55 3.02 7.57 6.13
C PHE A 55 2.67 7.83 7.60
N GLY A 56 2.48 6.77 8.38
CA GLY A 56 2.16 6.87 9.81
C GLY A 56 2.59 5.63 10.59
N ASP A 57 2.62 5.75 11.92
CA ASP A 57 2.98 4.65 12.82
C ASP A 57 1.72 3.96 13.32
N PHE A 58 1.40 2.78 12.78
CA PHE A 58 0.17 2.06 13.15
C PHE A 58 0.26 0.53 13.02
N ALA A 59 1.34 -0.02 12.47
CA ALA A 59 1.55 -1.46 12.45
C ALA A 59 1.76 -2.01 13.87
N VAL A 60 1.29 -3.23 14.09
CA VAL A 60 1.56 -4.03 15.29
C VAL A 60 2.28 -5.29 14.86
N ASP A 61 3.43 -5.59 15.46
CA ASP A 61 4.24 -6.76 15.09
C ASP A 61 3.50 -8.08 15.33
N ASN A 62 2.72 -8.12 16.41
CA ASN A 62 1.94 -9.28 16.83
C ASN A 62 0.46 -8.89 16.98
N PRO A 63 -0.31 -8.88 15.87
CA PRO A 63 -1.76 -8.74 15.96
C PRO A 63 -2.38 -9.95 16.68
N GLU A 64 -3.40 -9.72 17.51
CA GLU A 64 -4.20 -10.75 18.18
C GLU A 64 -4.97 -11.68 17.21
#